data_AF-Q0RLL6-F1
#
_entry.id   AF-Q0RLL6-F1
#
_cell.length_a   1.000
_cell.length_b   1.000
_cell.length_c   1.000
_cell.angle_alpha   90.00
_cell.angle_beta   90.00
_cell.angle_gamma   90.00
#
_symmetry.space_group_name_H-M   'P 1'
#
loop_
_entity.id
_entity.type
_entity.pdbx_description
1 polymer ?
#
loop_
_entity_poly.entity_id
_entity_poly.type
_entity_poly.pdbx_seq_one_letter_code
_entity_poly.pdbx_strand_id
1 'polypeptide(L)'
;MIRAAPACAPACRFVRADGDVVVSYRYAGTVHALLLPGPVWTALVDEARRDRLARLGETWQRWESALAVGCLRLHEGHVELIHGHVRARHVRLPASVWEQIVAAMRSHALDHLSPITTTPGS
;
A
#
# COMPACT_ATOMS: atom_id res chain seq x y z
N MET A 1 -14.91 -3.59 -11.36
CA MET A 1 -13.58 -3.88 -10.75
C MET A 1 -12.52 -3.34 -11.69
N ILE A 2 -11.79 -2.29 -11.30
CA ILE A 2 -10.71 -1.71 -12.13
C ILE A 2 -9.39 -2.29 -11.65
N ARG A 3 -8.58 -2.78 -12.59
CA ARG A 3 -7.26 -3.39 -12.33
C ARG A 3 -6.20 -2.59 -13.04
N ALA A 4 -5.23 -2.06 -12.30
CA ALA A 4 -4.13 -1.26 -12.84
C ALA A 4 -2.78 -1.94 -12.56
N ALA A 5 -1.89 -1.89 -13.54
CA ALA A 5 -0.47 -2.23 -13.41
C ALA A 5 0.32 -1.02 -13.91
N PRO A 6 0.61 -0.04 -13.05
CA PRO A 6 1.30 1.18 -13.50
C PRO A 6 2.72 0.83 -13.94
N ALA A 7 3.24 1.58 -14.93
CA ALA A 7 4.56 1.32 -15.51
C ALA A 7 5.69 1.39 -14.45
N CYS A 8 5.50 2.15 -13.38
CA CYS A 8 6.43 2.26 -12.25
C CYS A 8 6.36 1.07 -11.26
N ALA A 9 5.39 0.16 -11.41
CA ALA A 9 5.24 -1.03 -10.57
C ALA A 9 4.87 -2.26 -11.42
N PRO A 10 5.72 -2.68 -12.37
CA PRO A 10 5.37 -3.71 -13.35
C PRO A 10 5.11 -5.09 -12.74
N ALA A 11 5.70 -5.39 -11.58
CA ALA A 11 5.46 -6.65 -10.87
C ALA A 11 4.18 -6.63 -10.03
N CYS A 12 3.55 -5.46 -9.86
CA CYS A 12 2.40 -5.25 -9.00
C CYS A 12 1.14 -4.96 -9.81
N ARG A 13 0.02 -5.53 -9.37
CA ARG A 13 -1.31 -5.23 -9.88
C ARG A 13 -2.20 -4.79 -8.74
N PHE A 14 -2.86 -3.66 -8.92
CA PHE A 14 -3.70 -3.03 -7.92
C PHE A 14 -5.16 -3.17 -8.33
N VAL A 15 -6.00 -3.59 -7.40
CA VAL A 15 -7.45 -3.68 -7.55
C VAL A 15 -8.10 -3.08 -6.33
N ARG A 16 -9.19 -2.33 -6.53
CA ARG A 16 -10.08 -1.94 -5.44
C ARG A 16 -11.25 -2.92 -5.34
N ALA A 17 -11.49 -3.44 -4.15
CA ALA A 17 -12.57 -4.37 -3.85
C ALA A 17 -13.17 -4.01 -2.48
N ASP A 18 -14.47 -3.71 -2.43
CA ASP A 18 -15.23 -3.48 -1.19
C ASP A 18 -14.62 -2.45 -0.22
N GLY A 19 -13.99 -1.40 -0.78
CA GLY A 19 -13.34 -0.33 0.00
C GLY A 19 -11.86 -0.59 0.29
N ASP A 20 -11.39 -1.83 0.11
CA ASP A 20 -10.01 -2.27 0.30
C ASP A 20 -9.22 -2.25 -1.00
N VAL A 21 -7.90 -2.16 -0.87
CA VAL A 21 -6.95 -2.27 -1.99
C VAL A 21 -6.23 -3.61 -1.91
N VAL A 22 -6.39 -4.41 -2.96
CA VAL A 22 -5.66 -5.66 -3.16
C VAL A 22 -4.48 -5.38 -4.07
N VAL A 23 -3.28 -5.66 -3.57
CA VAL A 23 -2.03 -5.63 -4.34
C VAL A 23 -1.60 -7.06 -4.61
N SER A 24 -1.73 -7.50 -5.86
CA SER A 24 -1.19 -8.79 -6.31
C SER A 24 0.20 -8.61 -6.89
N TYR A 25 1.15 -9.46 -6.51
CA TYR A 25 2.51 -9.42 -7.05
C TYR A 25 3.08 -10.82 -7.23
N ARG A 26 4.05 -10.97 -8.13
CA ARG A 26 4.80 -12.23 -8.32
C ARG A 26 6.17 -12.10 -7.70
N TYR A 27 6.53 -13.02 -6.82
CA TYR A 27 7.85 -13.10 -6.19
C TYR A 27 8.28 -14.55 -6.06
N ALA A 28 9.55 -14.85 -6.37
CA ALA A 28 10.11 -16.21 -6.36
C ALA A 28 9.20 -17.25 -7.08
N GLY A 29 8.65 -16.89 -8.24
CA GLY A 29 7.75 -17.75 -9.02
C GLY A 29 6.32 -17.87 -8.48
N THR A 30 6.03 -17.36 -7.29
CA THR A 30 4.73 -17.47 -6.61
C THR A 30 3.94 -16.16 -6.71
N VAL A 31 2.61 -16.26 -6.86
CA VAL A 31 1.71 -15.10 -6.82
C VAL A 31 1.24 -14.88 -5.39
N HIS A 32 1.46 -13.67 -4.88
CA HIS A 32 1.04 -13.23 -3.56
C HIS A 32 -0.01 -12.14 -3.68
N ALA A 33 -0.85 -12.00 -2.65
CA ALA A 33 -1.83 -10.92 -2.54
C ALA A 33 -1.72 -10.26 -1.17
N LEU A 34 -1.62 -8.94 -1.18
CA LEU A 34 -1.66 -8.08 0.00
C LEU A 34 -3.01 -7.35 0.02
N LEU A 35 -3.79 -7.56 1.07
CA LEU A 35 -5.05 -6.86 1.31
C LEU A 35 -4.82 -5.69 2.28
N LEU A 36 -5.05 -4.46 1.81
CA LEU A 36 -4.93 -3.25 2.61
C LEU A 36 -6.30 -2.60 2.77
N PRO A 37 -6.76 -2.37 4.01
CA PRO A 37 -7.97 -1.61 4.24
C PRO A 37 -7.89 -0.22 3.63
N GLY A 38 -9.01 0.30 3.09
CA GLY A 38 -9.06 1.63 2.46
C GLY A 38 -8.41 2.76 3.28
N PRO A 39 -8.70 2.88 4.60
CA PRO A 39 -8.05 3.86 5.47
C PRO A 39 -6.54 3.69 5.58
N VAL A 40 -6.07 2.44 5.67
CA VAL A 40 -4.63 2.10 5.73
C VAL A 40 -3.95 2.47 4.42
N TRP A 41 -4.55 2.10 3.28
CA TRP A 41 -4.04 2.46 1.96
C TRP A 41 -3.91 3.97 1.79
N THR A 42 -4.94 4.72 2.18
CA THR A 42 -4.96 6.19 2.08
C THR A 42 -3.84 6.81 2.93
N ALA A 43 -3.68 6.35 4.17
CA ALA A 43 -2.59 6.80 5.04
C ALA A 43 -1.20 6.51 4.44
N LEU A 44 -1.00 5.32 3.87
CA LEU A 44 0.26 4.95 3.22
C LEU A 44 0.53 5.77 1.96
N VAL A 45 -0.48 6.08 1.16
CA VAL A 45 -0.36 6.96 -0.02
C VAL A 45 0.11 8.36 0.39
N ASP A 46 -0.50 8.93 1.43
CA ASP A 46 -0.11 10.24 1.95
C ASP A 46 1.34 10.25 2.44
N GLU A 47 1.75 9.23 3.20
CA GLU A 47 3.12 9.11 3.68
C GLU A 47 4.14 8.85 2.56
N ALA A 48 3.76 8.07 1.54
CA ALA A 48 4.57 7.86 0.34
C ALA A 48 4.81 9.18 -0.41
N ARG A 49 3.77 10.00 -0.54
CA ARG A 49 3.84 11.32 -1.20
C ARG A 49 4.66 12.33 -0.40
N ARG A 50 4.70 12.19 0.93
CA ARG A 50 5.60 12.96 1.81
C ARG A 50 7.04 12.42 1.83
N ASP A 51 7.39 11.46 0.98
CA ASP A 51 8.71 10.81 0.89
C ASP A 51 9.12 10.06 2.18
N ARG A 52 8.19 9.81 3.11
CA ARG A 52 8.48 9.18 4.40
C ARG A 52 8.62 7.66 4.29
N LEU A 53 8.04 7.05 3.26
CA LEU A 53 8.12 5.60 3.02
C LEU A 53 9.30 5.17 2.15
N ALA A 54 10.06 6.11 1.59
CA ALA A 54 11.21 5.83 0.73
C ALA A 54 12.51 5.55 1.51
N ARG A 55 12.56 5.87 2.82
CA ARG A 55 13.78 5.85 3.64
C ARG A 55 13.72 4.85 4.78
N LEU A 56 13.20 3.66 4.51
CA LEU A 56 13.04 2.65 5.55
C LEU A 56 14.37 2.05 5.95
N GLY A 57 14.63 2.02 7.26
CA GLY A 57 15.73 1.29 7.87
C GLY A 57 15.22 0.23 8.83
N GLU A 58 16.12 -0.31 9.64
CA GLU A 58 15.81 -1.39 10.60
C GLU A 58 14.94 -0.94 11.79
N THR A 59 14.85 0.37 12.02
CA THR A 59 14.02 0.94 13.06
C THR A 59 12.55 1.01 12.64
N TRP A 60 11.65 0.64 13.55
CA TRP A 60 10.21 0.83 13.35
C TRP A 60 9.85 2.30 13.17
N GLN A 61 9.33 2.61 11.99
CA GLN A 61 8.78 3.92 11.67
C GLN A 61 7.25 3.89 11.80
N ARG A 62 6.72 4.66 12.74
CA ARG A 62 5.27 4.84 12.90
C ARG A 62 4.73 5.77 11.80
N TRP A 63 3.56 5.41 11.30
CA TRP A 63 2.74 6.27 10.45
C TRP A 63 1.34 6.35 11.05
N GLU A 64 0.70 7.49 10.87
CA GLU A 64 -0.59 7.78 11.50
C GLU A 64 -1.39 8.73 10.64
N SER A 65 -2.70 8.49 10.60
CA SER A 65 -3.71 9.31 9.96
C SER A 65 -4.93 9.38 10.86
N ALA A 66 -5.91 10.21 10.51
CA ALA A 66 -7.17 10.28 11.25
C ALA A 66 -7.94 8.95 11.34
N LEU A 67 -7.70 8.02 10.41
CA LEU A 67 -8.50 6.79 10.25
C LEU A 67 -7.69 5.49 10.42
N ALA A 68 -6.37 5.58 10.45
CA ALA A 68 -5.49 4.41 10.51
C ALA A 68 -4.12 4.75 11.10
N VAL A 69 -3.56 3.77 11.80
CA VAL A 69 -2.24 3.83 12.40
C VAL A 69 -1.52 2.51 12.17
N GLY A 70 -0.21 2.59 12.08
CA GLY A 70 0.65 1.42 12.03
C GLY A 70 2.12 1.78 12.14
N CYS A 71 2.95 0.77 11.95
CA CYS A 71 4.38 0.94 11.85
C CYS A 71 4.93 0.04 10.75
N LEU A 72 6.09 0.42 10.26
CA LEU A 72 6.80 -0.35 9.24
C LEU A 72 8.30 -0.20 9.40
N ARG A 73 9.05 -1.22 9.01
CA ARG A 73 10.52 -1.22 8.99
C ARG A 73 11.03 -2.05 7.82
N LEU A 74 12.27 -1.81 7.42
CA LEU A 74 13.02 -2.68 6.55
C LEU A 74 13.87 -3.62 7.41
N HIS A 75 13.63 -4.92 7.34
CA HIS A 75 14.36 -5.93 8.10
C HIS A 75 14.70 -7.12 7.20
N GLU A 76 15.98 -7.49 7.11
CA GLU A 76 16.46 -8.63 6.31
C GLU A 76 15.94 -8.61 4.85
N GLY A 77 15.99 -7.45 4.18
CA GLY A 77 15.53 -7.31 2.79
C GLY A 77 14.00 -7.38 2.60
N HIS A 78 13.24 -7.35 3.70
CA HIS A 78 11.79 -7.36 3.69
C HIS A 78 11.24 -6.13 4.39
N VAL A 79 10.14 -5.60 3.89
CA VAL A 79 9.34 -4.63 4.63
C VAL A 79 8.37 -5.40 5.51
N GLU A 80 8.45 -5.12 6.80
CA GLU A 80 7.46 -5.54 7.79
C GLU A 80 6.50 -4.37 7.99
N LEU A 81 5.21 -4.61 7.81
CA LEU A 81 4.14 -3.65 7.98
C LEU A 81 3.17 -4.18 9.02
N ILE A 82 2.95 -3.41 10.07
CA ILE A 82 1.94 -3.68 11.10
C ILE A 82 0.88 -2.59 11.02
N HIS A 83 -0.39 -2.99 10.94
CA HIS A 83 -1.50 -2.05 10.88
C HIS A 83 -2.77 -2.59 11.56
N GLY A 84 -3.64 -1.70 11.98
CA GLY A 84 -4.95 -2.04 12.55
C GLY A 84 -5.03 -1.77 14.06
N HIS A 85 -6.12 -1.12 14.46
CA HIS A 85 -6.31 -0.64 15.83
C HIS A 85 -6.89 -1.70 16.78
N VAL A 86 -7.73 -2.61 16.28
CA VAL A 86 -8.41 -3.64 17.09
C VAL A 86 -7.71 -5.00 17.01
N ARG A 87 -7.21 -5.36 15.81
CA ARG A 87 -6.37 -6.54 15.59
C ARG A 87 -5.22 -6.13 14.69
N ALA A 88 -4.03 -6.07 15.27
CA ALA A 88 -2.82 -5.78 14.53
C ALA A 88 -2.62 -6.89 13.48
N ARG A 89 -2.60 -6.50 12.21
CA ARG A 89 -2.23 -7.35 11.08
C ARG A 89 -0.75 -7.13 10.81
N HIS A 90 0.00 -8.22 10.79
CA HIS A 90 1.40 -8.21 10.40
C HIS A 90 1.53 -8.73 8.97
N VAL A 91 2.15 -7.93 8.13
CA VAL A 91 2.44 -8.24 6.73
C VAL A 91 3.94 -8.17 6.55
N ARG A 92 4.50 -9.18 5.87
CA ARG A 92 5.89 -9.17 5.41
C ARG A 92 5.89 -9.26 3.90
N LEU A 93 6.63 -8.38 3.24
CA LEU A 93 6.81 -8.40 1.79
C LEU A 93 8.25 -8.04 1.39
N PRO A 94 8.73 -8.49 0.22
CA PRO A 94 10.07 -8.14 -0.25
C PRO A 94 10.24 -6.63 -0.44
N ALA A 95 11.40 -6.09 -0.10
CA ALA A 95 11.69 -4.66 -0.25
C ALA A 95 11.51 -4.15 -1.68
N SER A 96 11.94 -4.93 -2.67
CA SER A 96 11.79 -4.60 -4.10
C SER A 96 10.34 -4.53 -4.57
N VAL A 97 9.43 -5.28 -3.94
CA VAL A 97 7.99 -5.19 -4.19
C VAL A 97 7.44 -3.94 -3.51
N TRP A 98 7.87 -3.67 -2.28
CA TRP A 98 7.48 -2.46 -1.56
C TRP A 98 7.88 -1.18 -2.29
N GLU A 99 9.10 -1.09 -2.82
CA GLU A 99 9.58 0.04 -3.61
C GLU A 99 8.68 0.34 -4.80
N GLN A 100 8.25 -0.70 -5.52
CA GLN A 100 7.30 -0.57 -6.63
C GLN A 100 5.93 -0.07 -6.15
N ILE A 101 5.44 -0.58 -5.00
CA ILE A 101 4.19 -0.11 -4.40
C ILE A 101 4.30 1.38 -4.04
N VAL A 102 5.39 1.80 -3.39
CA VAL A 102 5.65 3.20 -3.04
C VAL A 102 5.75 4.07 -4.29
N ALA A 103 6.44 3.61 -5.34
CA ALA A 103 6.52 4.31 -6.61
C ALA A 103 5.13 4.51 -7.24
N ALA A 104 4.27 3.48 -7.20
CA ALA A 104 2.89 3.57 -7.67
C ALA A 104 2.08 4.60 -6.87
N MET A 105 2.16 4.57 -5.53
CA MET A 105 1.49 5.54 -4.65
C MET A 105 1.92 6.99 -4.93
N ARG A 106 3.22 7.20 -5.18
CA ARG A 106 3.81 8.52 -5.50
C ARG A 106 3.43 9.03 -6.88
N SER A 107 3.32 8.13 -7.85
CA SER A 107 3.11 8.50 -9.26
C SER A 107 1.72 9.02 -9.60
N HIS A 108 0.78 9.05 -8.65
CA HIS A 108 -0.64 9.33 -8.90
C HIS A 108 -1.34 8.36 -9.87
N ALA A 109 -0.62 7.35 -10.38
CA ALA A 109 -1.15 6.40 -11.36
C ALA A 109 -2.31 5.56 -10.81
N LEU A 110 -2.49 5.52 -9.48
CA LEU A 110 -3.55 4.79 -8.79
C LEU A 110 -4.71 5.70 -8.34
N ASP A 111 -4.71 7.00 -8.66
CA ASP A 111 -5.73 7.95 -8.20
C ASP A 111 -7.12 7.60 -8.74
N HIS A 112 -7.20 7.02 -9.94
CA HIS A 112 -8.44 6.52 -10.54
C HIS A 112 -8.99 5.26 -9.85
N LEU A 113 -8.20 4.61 -8.99
CA LEU A 113 -8.69 3.56 -8.10
C LEU A 113 -9.36 4.15 -6.86
N SER A 114 -9.31 5.46 -6.63
CA SER A 114 -10.09 6.14 -5.59
C SER A 114 -11.57 5.83 -5.79
N PRO A 115 -12.39 5.81 -4.70
CA PRO A 115 -13.82 5.73 -4.89
C PRO A 115 -14.21 6.87 -5.83
N ILE A 116 -14.96 6.53 -6.88
CA ILE A 116 -15.88 7.48 -7.46
C ILE A 116 -16.66 8.00 -6.26
N THR A 117 -16.34 9.20 -5.78
CA THR A 117 -17.26 9.93 -4.93
C THR A 117 -18.44 10.15 -5.84
N THR A 118 -19.41 9.25 -5.81
CA THR A 118 -20.70 9.51 -6.43
C THR A 118 -21.20 10.73 -5.68
N THR A 119 -21.01 11.90 -6.27
CA THR A 119 -21.77 13.09 -5.88
C THR A 119 -23.22 12.65 -5.94
N PRO A 120 -23.99 12.69 -4.83
CA PRO A 120 -25.43 12.62 -4.97
C PRO A 120 -25.86 13.95 -5.60
N GLY A 121 -25.93 13.99 -6.93
CA GLY A 121 -26.84 14.85 -7.67
C GLY A 121 -27.98 13.95 -8.12
N SER A 122 -29.26 14.29 -7.95
CA SER A 122 -29.89 15.61 -7.93
C SER A 122 -31.08 15.65 -6.99
#